data_AF-W2SR53-F1
#
_entry.id   AF-W2SR53-F1
#
_cell.length_a   1.000
_cell.length_b   1.000
_cell.length_c   1.000
_cell.angle_alpha   90.00
_cell.angle_beta   90.00
_cell.angle_gamma   90.00
#
_symmetry.space_group_name_H-M   'P 1'
#
loop_
_entity.id
_entity.type
_entity.pdbx_description
1 polymer ?
#
loop_
_entity_poly.entity_id
_entity_poly.type
_entity_poly.pdbx_seq_one_letter_code
_entity_poly.pdbx_strand_id
1 'polypeptide(L)'
;MDAVINAGSDNTSMYLSSLHMRSMYLGQVKGMLALCAADDDETPECTLIRRLEVDFEAAIKCGCDEKLKNAIMLLTALFVTLKNVNEHILSILVRCPLRNFTETTMELCILSWNWLLAARTNIQNIFLREMCCAWAESARQGQGLYERTPASPSPLCAQLKAPPKPPHYQPHALWVKVSV
;
A
#
# COMPACT_ATOMS: atom_id res chain seq x y z
N MET A 1 -14.02 -33.50 -8.86
CA MET A 1 -14.92 -32.77 -7.93
C MET A 1 -14.14 -32.06 -6.83
N ASP A 2 -12.87 -32.42 -6.62
CA ASP A 2 -12.02 -31.89 -5.54
C ASP A 2 -11.44 -30.49 -5.77
N ALA A 3 -11.28 -30.05 -7.04
CA ALA A 3 -10.77 -28.70 -7.33
C ALA A 3 -11.75 -27.58 -6.92
N VAL A 4 -13.06 -27.85 -6.95
CA VAL A 4 -14.10 -26.86 -6.61
C VAL A 4 -14.28 -26.72 -5.10
N ILE A 5 -14.08 -27.81 -4.34
CA ILE A 5 -14.12 -27.79 -2.88
C ILE A 5 -12.86 -27.14 -2.30
N ASN A 6 -11.69 -27.38 -2.90
CA ASN A 6 -10.43 -26.75 -2.46
C ASN A 6 -10.43 -25.23 -2.68
N ALA A 7 -11.01 -24.74 -3.78
CA ALA A 7 -11.13 -23.31 -4.04
C ALA A 7 -12.07 -22.59 -3.04
N GLY A 8 -13.12 -23.28 -2.56
CA GLY A 8 -14.03 -22.74 -1.54
C GLY A 8 -13.39 -22.64 -0.15
N SER A 9 -12.55 -23.61 0.19
CA SER A 9 -11.73 -23.63 1.41
C SER A 9 -10.71 -22.48 1.44
N ASP A 10 -9.94 -22.32 0.36
CA ASP A 10 -8.86 -21.34 0.27
C ASP A 10 -9.41 -19.91 0.30
N ASN A 11 -10.51 -19.63 -0.40
CA ASN A 11 -11.17 -18.32 -0.37
C ASN A 11 -11.73 -17.98 1.02
N THR A 12 -12.28 -18.96 1.73
CA THR A 12 -12.80 -18.77 3.10
C THR A 12 -11.64 -18.47 4.07
N SER A 13 -10.54 -19.22 3.96
CA SER A 13 -9.34 -19.01 4.77
C SER A 13 -8.72 -17.62 4.55
N MET A 14 -8.58 -17.19 3.28
CA MET A 14 -8.09 -15.86 2.94
C MET A 14 -9.00 -14.75 3.47
N TYR A 15 -10.32 -14.92 3.36
CA TYR A 15 -11.29 -13.96 3.89
C TYR A 15 -11.20 -13.83 5.42
N LEU A 16 -11.19 -14.96 6.13
CA LEU A 16 -11.08 -14.98 7.59
C LEU A 16 -9.74 -14.40 8.06
N SER A 17 -8.65 -14.70 7.37
CA SER A 17 -7.33 -14.13 7.65
C SER A 17 -7.34 -12.60 7.47
N SER A 18 -7.92 -12.10 6.38
CA SER A 18 -8.09 -10.67 6.13
C SER A 18 -8.93 -10.01 7.23
N LEU A 19 -10.05 -10.62 7.64
CA LEU A 19 -10.91 -10.11 8.69
C LEU A 19 -10.20 -10.08 10.05
N HIS A 20 -9.46 -11.14 10.39
CA HIS A 20 -8.67 -11.21 11.62
C HIS A 20 -7.62 -10.11 11.66
N MET A 21 -6.86 -9.93 10.58
CA MET A 21 -5.87 -8.86 10.44
C MET A 21 -6.50 -7.49 10.66
N ARG A 22 -7.63 -7.20 9.99
CA ARG A 22 -8.36 -5.94 10.17
C ARG A 22 -8.79 -5.70 11.61
N SER A 23 -9.33 -6.73 12.26
CA SER A 23 -9.76 -6.67 13.66
C SER A 23 -8.59 -6.42 14.62
N MET A 24 -7.47 -7.12 14.42
CA MET A 24 -6.25 -6.97 15.21
C MET A 24 -5.71 -5.54 15.14
N TYR A 25 -5.49 -5.01 13.93
CA TYR A 25 -4.95 -3.65 13.76
C TYR A 25 -5.92 -2.56 14.25
N LEU A 26 -7.22 -2.75 14.06
CA LEU A 26 -8.23 -1.84 14.62
C LEU A 26 -8.21 -1.83 16.14
N GLY A 27 -8.05 -3.00 16.77
CA GLY A 27 -7.89 -3.13 18.22
C GLY A 27 -6.63 -2.45 18.74
N GLN A 28 -5.50 -2.64 18.05
CA GLN A 28 -4.24 -1.99 18.40
C GLN A 28 -4.36 -0.46 18.34
N VAL A 29 -4.91 0.09 17.26
CA VAL A 29 -5.10 1.55 17.13
C VAL A 29 -6.03 2.11 18.19
N LYS A 30 -7.15 1.43 18.48
CA LYS A 30 -8.06 1.83 19.56
C LYS A 30 -7.34 1.85 20.92
N GLY A 31 -6.50 0.86 21.19
CA GLY A 31 -5.66 0.83 22.39
C GLY A 31 -4.64 1.96 22.44
N MET A 32 -3.99 2.27 21.31
CA MET A 32 -3.04 3.39 21.20
C MET A 32 -3.72 4.74 21.42
N LEU A 33 -4.91 4.95 20.84
CA LEU A 33 -5.71 6.16 21.04
C LEU A 33 -6.13 6.31 22.51
N ALA A 34 -6.53 5.23 23.17
CA ALA A 34 -6.89 5.26 24.59
C ALA A 34 -5.70 5.61 25.49
N LEU A 35 -4.48 5.16 25.15
CA LEU A 35 -3.27 5.53 25.86
C LEU A 35 -2.91 7.01 25.63
N CYS A 36 -3.01 7.50 24.39
CA CYS A 36 -2.74 8.91 24.09
C CYS A 36 -3.77 9.85 24.73
N ALA A 37 -5.01 9.42 24.92
CA ALA A 37 -6.05 10.22 25.57
C ALA A 37 -5.83 10.37 27.09
N ALA A 38 -4.91 9.60 27.68
CA ALA A 38 -4.52 9.77 29.08
C ALA A 38 -3.49 10.89 29.29
N ASP A 39 -2.87 11.39 28.21
CA ASP A 39 -1.92 12.50 28.23
C ASP A 39 -2.64 13.81 27.82
N ASP A 40 -2.62 14.82 28.69
CA ASP A 40 -3.58 15.94 28.76
C ASP A 40 -3.33 17.12 27.76
N ASP A 41 -2.44 16.96 26.76
CA ASP A 41 -1.83 18.13 26.07
C ASP A 41 -2.11 18.25 24.55
N GLU A 42 -2.65 17.22 23.87
CA GLU A 42 -3.05 17.30 22.45
C GLU A 42 -4.25 16.39 22.13
N THR A 43 -4.96 16.64 21.03
CA THR A 43 -5.92 15.66 20.48
C THR A 43 -5.18 14.34 20.22
N PRO A 44 -5.56 13.22 20.86
CA PRO A 44 -4.81 11.96 20.82
C PRO A 44 -4.61 11.42 19.41
N GLU A 45 -5.51 11.77 18.49
CA GLU A 45 -5.41 11.44 17.07
C GLU A 45 -4.20 12.11 16.41
N CYS A 46 -3.97 13.41 16.63
CA CYS A 46 -2.87 14.14 15.98
C CYS A 46 -1.50 13.60 16.42
N THR A 47 -1.35 13.32 17.71
CA THR A 47 -0.13 12.71 18.27
C THR A 47 0.13 11.34 17.65
N LEU A 48 -0.90 10.51 17.57
CA LEU A 48 -0.79 9.17 17.00
C LEU A 48 -0.48 9.21 15.49
N ILE A 49 -1.10 10.13 14.74
CA ILE A 49 -0.82 10.34 13.31
C ILE A 49 0.66 10.66 13.10
N ARG A 50 1.19 11.67 13.81
CA ARG A 50 2.60 12.06 13.70
C ARG A 50 3.54 10.92 14.03
N ARG A 51 3.23 10.15 15.08
CA ARG A 51 4.03 8.99 15.48
C ARG A 51 4.05 7.92 14.39
N LEU A 52 2.88 7.53 13.87
CA LEU A 52 2.79 6.49 12.84
C LEU A 52 3.44 6.93 11.52
N GLU A 53 3.43 8.22 11.20
CA GLU A 53 4.16 8.78 10.06
C GLU A 53 5.68 8.64 10.21
N VAL A 54 6.22 8.94 11.40
CA VAL A 54 7.64 8.74 11.69
C VAL A 54 8.01 7.25 11.58
N ASP A 55 7.16 6.37 12.11
CA ASP A 55 7.36 4.92 12.02
C ASP A 55 7.33 4.43 10.56
N PHE A 56 6.41 4.96 9.75
CA PHE A 56 6.31 4.67 8.32
C PHE A 56 7.56 5.12 7.54
N GLU A 57 8.02 6.35 7.77
CA GLU A 57 9.23 6.89 7.15
C GLU A 57 10.49 6.11 7.57
N ALA A 58 10.57 5.70 8.83
CA ALA A 58 11.64 4.84 9.32
C ALA A 58 11.59 3.43 8.69
N ALA A 59 10.40 2.87 8.48
CA ALA A 59 10.21 1.58 7.84
C ALA A 59 10.68 1.60 6.38
N ILE A 60 10.33 2.64 5.62
CA ILE A 60 10.82 2.84 4.24
C ILE A 60 12.34 2.91 4.22
N LYS A 61 12.95 3.75 5.08
CA LYS A 61 14.42 3.90 5.13
C LYS A 61 15.15 2.62 5.52
N CYS A 62 14.54 1.81 6.39
CA CYS A 62 15.08 0.53 6.83
C CYS A 62 14.96 -0.56 5.75
N GLY A 63 14.08 -0.40 4.75
CA GLY A 63 13.79 -1.41 3.74
C GLY A 63 13.22 -2.71 4.32
N CYS A 64 12.57 -2.65 5.49
CA CYS A 64 12.06 -3.81 6.19
C CYS A 64 10.56 -4.00 5.92
N ASP A 65 10.22 -5.02 5.13
CA ASP A 65 8.85 -5.28 4.68
C ASP A 65 7.86 -5.48 5.84
N GLU A 66 8.25 -6.17 6.91
CA GLU A 66 7.35 -6.35 8.08
C GLU A 66 7.10 -5.03 8.83
N LYS A 67 8.10 -4.16 8.94
CA LYS A 67 7.89 -2.82 9.53
C LYS A 67 7.00 -1.95 8.65
N LEU A 68 7.19 -2.03 7.32
CA LEU A 68 6.38 -1.29 6.36
C LEU A 68 4.92 -1.77 6.39
N LYS A 69 4.72 -3.09 6.41
CA LYS A 69 3.43 -3.74 6.63
C LYS A 69 2.76 -3.26 7.90
N ASN A 70 3.47 -3.30 9.02
CA ASN A 70 2.93 -2.85 10.29
C ASN A 70 2.50 -1.37 10.22
N ALA A 71 3.34 -0.50 9.67
CA ALA A 71 3.05 0.92 9.55
C ALA A 71 1.84 1.21 8.64
N ILE A 72 1.77 0.58 7.45
CA ILE A 72 0.65 0.75 6.52
C ILE A 72 -0.66 0.26 7.15
N MET A 73 -0.64 -0.90 7.80
CA MET A 73 -1.84 -1.47 8.42
C MET A 73 -2.33 -0.64 9.61
N LEU A 74 -1.42 -0.09 10.44
CA LEU A 74 -1.76 0.82 11.54
C LEU A 74 -2.32 2.15 11.02
N LEU A 75 -1.70 2.76 10.00
CA LEU A 75 -2.21 3.98 9.37
C LEU A 75 -3.60 3.76 8.74
N THR A 76 -3.81 2.61 8.12
CA THR A 76 -5.11 2.22 7.54
C THR A 76 -6.18 2.07 8.62
N ALA A 77 -5.87 1.34 9.69
CA ALA A 77 -6.77 1.15 10.82
C ALA A 77 -7.10 2.48 11.53
N LEU A 78 -6.11 3.36 11.67
CA LEU A 78 -6.31 4.72 12.19
C LEU A 78 -7.24 5.52 11.29
N PHE A 79 -6.96 5.58 9.99
CA PHE A 79 -7.84 6.26 9.05
C PHE A 79 -9.29 5.78 9.14
N VAL A 80 -9.51 4.46 9.24
CA VAL A 80 -10.85 3.86 9.39
C VAL A 80 -11.51 4.22 10.73
N THR A 81 -10.74 4.50 11.78
CA THR A 81 -11.23 4.86 13.11
C THR A 81 -11.60 6.35 13.23
N LEU A 82 -10.90 7.25 12.54
CA LEU A 82 -11.07 8.71 12.69
C LEU A 82 -12.45 9.21 12.26
N LYS A 83 -13.17 10.00 13.05
CA LYS A 83 -14.51 10.48 12.64
C LYS A 83 -14.53 11.21 11.29
N ASN A 84 -13.52 12.03 11.03
CA ASN A 84 -13.37 12.80 9.80
C ASN A 84 -12.38 12.14 8.84
N VAL A 85 -12.49 12.47 7.55
CA VAL A 85 -11.50 12.07 6.54
C VAL A 85 -10.23 12.86 6.75
N ASN A 86 -9.11 12.17 6.96
CA ASN A 86 -7.80 12.78 7.02
C ASN A 86 -7.09 12.58 5.67
N GLU A 87 -7.12 13.61 4.82
CA GLU A 87 -6.53 13.56 3.47
C GLU A 87 -5.02 13.28 3.46
N HIS A 88 -4.32 13.66 4.53
CA HIS A 88 -2.88 13.44 4.66
C HIS A 88 -2.54 11.95 4.82
N ILE A 89 -3.23 11.24 5.74
CA ILE A 89 -3.06 9.78 5.87
C ILE A 89 -3.45 9.07 4.57
N LEU A 90 -4.54 9.50 3.93
CA LEU A 90 -4.95 8.95 2.64
C LEU A 90 -3.87 9.12 1.57
N SER A 91 -3.28 10.31 1.47
CA SER A 91 -2.19 10.60 0.55
C SER A 91 -0.97 9.71 0.80
N ILE A 92 -0.57 9.52 2.06
CA ILE A 92 0.53 8.62 2.45
C ILE A 92 0.25 7.18 1.98
N LEU A 93 -0.95 6.66 2.27
CA LEU A 93 -1.34 5.29 1.93
C LEU A 93 -1.44 5.08 0.41
N VAL A 94 -1.95 6.06 -0.34
CA VAL A 94 -2.10 5.96 -1.80
C VAL A 94 -0.75 6.12 -2.52
N ARG A 95 0.14 6.96 -1.99
CA ARG A 95 1.45 7.24 -2.61
C ARG A 95 2.57 6.32 -2.13
N CYS A 96 2.29 5.41 -1.19
CA CYS A 96 3.28 4.47 -0.66
C CYS A 96 4.05 3.70 -1.75
N PRO A 97 3.42 3.17 -2.83
CA PRO A 97 4.15 2.46 -3.88
C PRO A 97 5.24 3.30 -4.56
N LEU A 98 5.10 4.63 -4.61
CA LEU A 98 6.11 5.53 -5.17
C LEU A 98 7.40 5.56 -4.34
N ARG A 99 7.28 5.33 -3.03
CA ARG A 99 8.39 5.38 -2.07
C ARG A 99 9.11 4.03 -1.97
N ASN A 100 8.40 2.92 -2.17
CA ASN A 100 8.96 1.57 -2.22
C ASN A 100 8.27 0.75 -3.31
N PHE A 101 8.84 0.78 -4.52
CA PHE A 101 8.22 0.20 -5.71
C PHE A 101 8.56 -1.30 -5.86
N THR A 102 7.95 -2.13 -5.01
CA THR A 102 8.09 -3.59 -5.03
C THR A 102 6.72 -4.28 -5.15
N GLU A 103 6.72 -5.54 -5.59
CA GLU A 103 5.50 -6.35 -5.73
C GLU A 103 4.79 -6.50 -4.38
N THR A 104 5.51 -6.91 -3.35
CA THR A 104 4.99 -7.07 -1.97
C THR A 104 4.37 -5.78 -1.44
N THR A 105 5.02 -4.62 -1.67
CA THR A 105 4.47 -3.33 -1.23
C THR A 105 3.20 -2.99 -1.97
N MET A 106 3.15 -3.27 -3.28
CA MET A 106 1.97 -3.03 -4.08
C MET A 106 0.78 -3.88 -3.63
N GLU A 107 0.98 -5.18 -3.40
CA GLU A 107 -0.07 -6.08 -2.87
C GLU A 107 -0.61 -5.59 -1.53
N LEU A 108 0.28 -5.15 -0.63
CA LEU A 108 -0.07 -4.60 0.66
C LEU A 108 -0.85 -3.27 0.54
N CYS A 109 -0.45 -2.40 -0.39
CA CYS A 109 -1.20 -1.17 -0.70
C CYS A 109 -2.59 -1.48 -1.25
N ILE A 110 -2.71 -2.47 -2.13
CA ILE A 110 -4.01 -2.91 -2.66
C ILE A 110 -4.90 -3.42 -1.53
N LEU A 111 -4.35 -4.23 -0.62
CA LEU A 111 -5.07 -4.73 0.55
C LEU A 111 -5.58 -3.58 1.43
N SER A 112 -4.74 -2.57 1.69
CA SER A 112 -5.11 -1.40 2.49
C SER A 112 -6.15 -0.54 1.77
N TRP A 113 -5.99 -0.26 0.48
CA TRP A 113 -6.94 0.50 -0.33
C TRP A 113 -8.32 -0.15 -0.38
N ASN A 114 -8.37 -1.47 -0.59
CA ASN A 114 -9.63 -2.23 -0.54
C ASN A 114 -10.31 -2.10 0.83
N TRP A 115 -9.53 -2.12 1.91
CA TRP A 115 -10.08 -1.91 3.25
C TRP A 115 -10.61 -0.48 3.45
N LEU A 116 -9.85 0.55 3.02
CA LEU A 116 -10.27 1.95 3.09
C LEU A 116 -11.59 2.20 2.35
N LEU A 117 -11.69 1.74 1.11
CA LEU A 117 -12.84 1.93 0.24
C LEU A 117 -14.07 1.15 0.74
N ALA A 118 -13.87 -0.04 1.32
CA ALA A 118 -14.94 -0.82 1.93
C ALA A 118 -15.45 -0.17 3.23
N ALA A 119 -14.58 0.45 4.01
CA ALA A 119 -14.96 1.09 5.27
C ALA A 119 -15.59 2.48 5.09
N ARG A 120 -15.26 3.20 4.02
CA ARG A 120 -15.71 4.57 3.77
C ARG A 120 -16.08 4.81 2.32
N THR A 121 -17.35 5.10 2.05
CA THR A 121 -17.83 5.43 0.70
C THR A 121 -17.56 6.89 0.32
N ASN A 122 -17.43 7.79 1.28
CA ASN A 122 -17.23 9.22 1.05
C ASN A 122 -15.82 9.60 0.55
N ILE A 123 -14.88 8.66 0.50
CA ILE A 123 -13.49 8.91 0.09
C ILE A 123 -13.21 8.56 -1.38
N GLN A 124 -14.15 7.90 -2.07
CA GLN A 124 -13.90 7.31 -3.40
C GLN A 124 -13.33 8.32 -4.41
N ASN A 125 -13.92 9.51 -4.51
CA ASN A 125 -13.45 10.55 -5.44
C ASN A 125 -12.06 11.10 -5.07
N ILE A 126 -11.78 11.27 -3.77
CA ILE A 126 -10.49 11.76 -3.28
C ILE A 126 -9.41 10.70 -3.53
N PHE A 127 -9.73 9.45 -3.21
CA PHE A 127 -8.88 8.29 -3.45
C PHE A 127 -8.54 8.14 -4.94
N LEU A 128 -9.53 8.16 -5.83
CA LEU A 128 -9.31 8.03 -7.27
C LEU A 128 -8.43 9.14 -7.81
N ARG A 129 -8.65 10.39 -7.37
CA ARG A 129 -7.81 11.53 -7.74
C ARG A 129 -6.36 11.32 -7.29
N GLU A 130 -6.14 10.98 -6.03
CA GLU A 130 -4.79 10.74 -5.52
C GLU A 130 -4.12 9.54 -6.20
N MET A 131 -4.89 8.48 -6.51
CA MET A 131 -4.39 7.30 -7.20
C MET A 131 -3.94 7.65 -8.63
N CYS A 132 -4.74 8.43 -9.38
CA CYS A 132 -4.36 8.92 -10.70
C CYS A 132 -3.11 9.80 -10.63
N CYS A 133 -3.03 10.70 -9.64
CA CYS A 133 -1.84 11.51 -9.40
C CYS A 133 -0.60 10.65 -9.11
N ALA A 134 -0.75 9.63 -8.27
CA ALA A 134 0.34 8.72 -7.94
C ALA A 134 0.78 7.90 -9.15
N TRP A 135 -0.16 7.40 -9.95
CA TRP A 135 0.14 6.71 -11.20
C TRP A 135 0.93 7.60 -12.17
N ALA A 136 0.46 8.82 -12.42
CA ALA A 136 1.15 9.78 -13.29
C ALA A 136 2.55 10.13 -12.76
N GLU A 137 2.72 10.25 -11.45
CA GLU A 137 4.02 10.49 -10.82
C GLU A 137 4.96 9.28 -10.99
N SER A 138 4.47 8.04 -10.87
CA SER A 138 5.29 6.84 -11.12
C SER A 138 5.86 6.84 -12.54
N ALA A 139 5.08 7.34 -13.51
CA ALA A 139 5.52 7.50 -14.89
C ALA A 139 6.60 8.59 -15.04
N ARG A 140 6.42 9.73 -14.36
CA ARG A 140 7.42 10.82 -14.36
C ARG A 140 8.74 10.39 -13.72
N GLN A 141 8.69 9.57 -12.67
CA GLN A 141 9.88 9.04 -12.00
C GLN A 141 10.57 7.92 -12.78
N GLY A 142 10.00 7.48 -13.92
CA GLY A 142 10.55 6.40 -14.72
C GLY A 142 10.57 5.06 -13.97
N GLN A 143 9.58 4.82 -13.10
CA GLN A 143 9.47 3.56 -12.36
C GLN A 143 8.84 2.48 -13.25
N GLY A 144 9.22 1.22 -13.01
CA GLY A 144 8.60 0.04 -13.60
C GLY A 144 8.44 0.11 -15.12
N LEU A 145 7.20 0.17 -15.62
CA LEU A 145 6.90 0.23 -17.06
C LEU A 145 7.60 1.41 -17.77
N TYR A 146 7.87 2.49 -17.05
CA TYR A 146 8.47 3.73 -17.56
C TYR A 146 9.98 3.79 -17.36
N GLU A 147 10.60 2.69 -16.91
CA GLU A 147 12.04 2.58 -16.74
C GLU A 147 12.77 2.78 -18.07
N ARG A 148 13.74 3.72 -18.08
CA ARG A 148 14.55 3.99 -19.27
C ARG A 148 15.54 2.84 -19.46
N THR A 149 15.20 1.90 -20.34
CA THR A 149 16.11 0.81 -20.69
C THR A 149 17.27 1.35 -21.53
N PRO A 150 18.53 1.00 -21.22
CA PRO A 150 19.65 1.36 -22.08
C PRO A 150 19.46 0.77 -23.48
N ALA A 151 19.90 1.51 -24.50
CA ALA A 151 19.82 1.05 -25.88
C ALA A 151 20.56 -0.28 -26.01
N SER A 152 19.83 -1.35 -26.37
CA SER A 152 20.45 -2.64 -26.66
C SER A 152 21.31 -2.50 -27.92
N PRO A 153 22.56 -3.02 -27.95
CA PRO A 153 23.35 -2.99 -29.16
C PRO A 153 22.61 -3.74 -30.26
N SER A 154 22.64 -3.20 -31.49
CA SER A 154 22.01 -3.85 -32.63
C SER A 154 22.52 -5.29 -32.74
N PRO A 155 21.63 -6.29 -32.90
CA PRO A 155 22.04 -7.68 -33.07
C PRO A 155 22.91 -7.88 -34.33
N LEU A 156 22.90 -6.92 -35.25
CA LEU A 156 23.73 -6.89 -36.44
C LEU A 156 25.15 -6.35 -36.20
N CYS A 157 25.38 -5.63 -35.10
CA CYS A 157 26.67 -5.00 -34.79
C CYS A 157 27.50 -5.81 -33.78
N ALA A 158 26.87 -6.61 -32.92
CA ALA A 158 27.55 -7.48 -31.97
C ALA A 158 26.64 -8.63 -31.53
N GLN A 159 27.22 -9.80 -31.24
CA GLN A 159 26.49 -10.88 -30.57
C GLN A 159 26.11 -10.43 -29.16
N LEU A 160 24.80 -10.40 -28.89
CA LEU A 160 24.25 -10.16 -27.55
C LEU A 160 24.64 -11.32 -26.63
N LYS A 161 25.47 -11.05 -25.60
CA LYS A 161 25.85 -12.05 -24.58
C LYS A 161 24.66 -12.53 -23.75
N ALA A 162 23.63 -11.69 -23.61
CA ALA A 162 22.39 -11.98 -22.92
C ALA A 162 21.27 -11.06 -23.45
N PRO A 163 20.00 -11.48 -23.36
CA PRO A 163 18.87 -10.59 -23.64
C PRO A 163 18.86 -9.41 -22.65
N PRO A 164 18.36 -8.22 -23.07
CA PRO A 164 18.23 -7.08 -22.18
C PRO A 164 17.30 -7.41 -21.01
N LYS A 165 17.65 -6.93 -19.81
CA LYS A 165 16.80 -7.10 -18.63
C LYS A 165 15.46 -6.42 -18.88
N PRO A 166 14.32 -7.12 -18.70
CA PRO A 166 13.01 -6.50 -18.83
C PRO A 166 12.80 -5.44 -17.74
N PRO A 167 12.01 -4.39 -18.01
CA PRO A 167 11.66 -3.39 -17.00
C PRO A 167 10.92 -4.03 -15.82
N HIS A 168 11.02 -3.45 -14.63
CA HIS A 168 10.34 -3.97 -13.44
C HIS A 168 8.84 -3.60 -13.41
N TYR A 169 8.06 -4.14 -14.34
CA TYR A 169 6.66 -3.73 -14.55
C TYR A 169 5.64 -4.42 -13.61
N GLN A 170 6.04 -5.42 -12.82
CA GLN A 170 5.11 -6.23 -12.01
C GLN A 170 4.24 -5.40 -11.05
N PRO A 171 4.76 -4.39 -10.32
CA PRO A 171 3.92 -3.58 -9.45
C PRO A 171 2.88 -2.77 -10.24
N HIS A 172 3.20 -2.26 -11.44
CA HIS A 172 2.21 -1.62 -12.32
C HIS A 172 1.15 -2.62 -12.80
N ALA A 173 1.53 -3.86 -13.12
CA ALA A 173 0.58 -4.89 -13.53
C ALA A 173 -0.43 -5.21 -12.41
N LEU A 174 0.02 -5.28 -11.15
CA LEU A 174 -0.86 -5.43 -9.99
C LEU A 174 -1.77 -4.21 -9.80
N TRP A 175 -1.25 -3.00 -9.96
CA TRP A 175 -2.03 -1.77 -9.85
C TRP A 175 -3.17 -1.72 -10.88
N VAL A 176 -2.90 -2.06 -12.13
CA VAL A 176 -3.93 -2.07 -13.20
C VAL A 176 -5.04 -3.06 -12.89
N LYS A 177 -4.73 -4.25 -12.33
CA LYS A 177 -5.76 -5.24 -11.94
C LYS A 177 -6.77 -4.73 -10.93
N VAL A 178 -6.44 -3.69 -10.16
CA VAL A 178 -7.34 -3.07 -9.17
C VAL A 178 -8.13 -1.90 -9.76
N SER A 179 -7.65 -1.35 -10.87
CA SER A 179 -8.24 -0.19 -11.54
C SER A 179 -9.28 -0.57 -12.61
N VAL A 180 -9.35 -1.86 -12.97
CA VAL A 180 -10.28 -2.47 -13.93
C VAL A 180 -11.28 -3.32 -13.17
#